data_AF-A0A9P9NR32-F1
#
_entry.id   AF-A0A9P9NR32-F1
#
_cell.length_a   1.000
_cell.length_b   1.000
_cell.length_c   1.000
_cell.angle_alpha   90.00
_cell.angle_beta   90.00
_cell.angle_gamma   90.00
#
_symmetry.space_group_name_H-M   'P 1'
#
loop_
_entity.id
_entity.type
_entity.pdbx_description
1 polymer ?
#
loop_
_entity_poly.entity_id
_entity_poly.type
_entity_poly.pdbx_seq_one_letter_code
_entity_poly.pdbx_strand_id
1 'polypeptide(L)'
;MAQLRHPPEIFLNNWPPLLLLLSLAPPATAALSATIVLKPSYQSKDISFSDWVSLFTLCLTPLIVHIIVGTPEVVCLSSTRKYLNWHRRFCHYNPTTILWRYFAIVDRRVREKEWSTADLAASNALFWTTRGWDGSEELIQSSRIYCLKFPDKPRATIFSKNFVKTVVVTTQGVQPIMDLLQGINGNTVFMSNVALDKIFFPLAVIGLVRLFAAPWLTEDYFYAEHEDRSTTPALKQRTARSQTIPNILEARTTSSMGLVDPADYAPEARFHPVNSWRGRFFRVIFLIPISILWAICIMYTIPGRKGGMHLATTYLLFRIFYMSLLSGTLFIHVYYFIRDAQRQPLFPALFLPVTRSILASLSLWYLFWL
;
A
#
# COMPACT_ATOMS: atom_id res chain seq x y z
N MET A 1 6.15 -43.19 -9.00
CA MET A 1 5.59 -42.67 -10.27
C MET A 1 4.46 -41.71 -9.92
N ALA A 2 4.76 -40.42 -9.82
CA ALA A 2 3.81 -39.38 -9.44
C ALA A 2 3.21 -38.75 -10.70
N GLN A 3 1.91 -38.90 -10.90
CA GLN A 3 1.15 -38.28 -12.00
C GLN A 3 1.18 -36.76 -11.86
N LEU A 4 1.81 -36.10 -12.83
CA LEU A 4 1.71 -34.66 -13.08
C LEU A 4 0.25 -34.33 -13.44
N ARG A 5 -0.45 -33.70 -12.49
CA ARG A 5 -1.82 -33.22 -12.66
C ARG A 5 -1.77 -31.87 -13.41
N HIS A 6 -2.13 -31.89 -14.69
CA HIS A 6 -2.28 -30.68 -15.50
C HIS A 6 -3.35 -29.75 -14.88
N PRO A 7 -3.13 -28.42 -14.87
CA PRO A 7 -4.16 -27.46 -14.48
C PRO A 7 -5.23 -27.37 -15.58
N PRO A 8 -6.52 -27.21 -15.21
CA PRO A 8 -7.60 -27.10 -16.19
C PRO A 8 -7.56 -25.73 -16.88
N GLU A 9 -7.49 -25.75 -18.22
CA GLU A 9 -7.79 -24.61 -19.08
C GLU A 9 -9.30 -24.35 -19.05
N ILE A 10 -9.78 -23.54 -18.10
CA ILE A 10 -11.17 -23.05 -18.14
C ILE A 10 -11.20 -21.57 -17.72
N PHE A 11 -11.94 -20.79 -18.51
CA PHE A 11 -12.40 -19.40 -18.31
C PHE A 11 -11.52 -18.25 -18.80
N LEU A 12 -11.44 -18.11 -20.13
CA LEU A 12 -11.18 -16.83 -20.81
C LEU A 12 -12.43 -16.23 -21.51
N ASN A 13 -13.62 -16.85 -21.39
CA ASN A 13 -14.79 -16.49 -22.21
C ASN A 13 -15.86 -15.58 -21.58
N ASN A 14 -15.66 -15.03 -20.38
CA ASN A 14 -16.67 -14.20 -19.70
C ASN A 14 -16.26 -12.73 -19.51
N TRP A 15 -15.62 -12.13 -20.52
CA TRP A 15 -15.28 -10.70 -20.56
C TRP A 15 -16.32 -9.71 -21.15
N PRO A 16 -17.54 -10.08 -21.60
CA PRO A 16 -18.39 -9.10 -22.31
C PRO A 16 -19.01 -7.97 -21.46
N PRO A 17 -19.31 -8.06 -20.14
CA PRO A 17 -20.06 -6.99 -19.49
C PRO A 17 -19.21 -5.75 -19.13
N LEU A 18 -17.89 -5.89 -18.98
CA LEU A 18 -17.00 -4.79 -18.60
C LEU A 18 -16.56 -3.94 -19.81
N LEU A 19 -16.51 -4.56 -21.00
CA LEU A 19 -16.31 -3.85 -22.27
C LEU A 19 -17.61 -3.16 -22.75
N LEU A 20 -18.78 -3.71 -22.43
CA LEU A 20 -20.07 -3.08 -22.76
C LEU A 20 -20.32 -1.77 -21.99
N LEU A 21 -19.83 -1.67 -20.75
CA LEU A 21 -19.89 -0.44 -19.95
C LEU A 21 -18.95 0.66 -20.48
N LEU A 22 -17.87 0.30 -21.19
CA LEU A 22 -16.98 1.24 -21.86
C LEU A 22 -17.49 1.68 -23.24
N SER A 23 -18.36 0.89 -23.89
CA SER A 23 -18.94 1.22 -25.20
C SER A 23 -20.24 2.02 -25.13
N LEU A 24 -20.83 2.20 -23.95
CA LEU A 24 -22.06 3.00 -23.74
C LEU A 24 -21.78 4.49 -23.49
N ALA A 25 -20.52 4.90 -23.43
CA ALA A 25 -20.18 6.32 -23.51
C ALA A 25 -20.39 6.76 -24.98
N PRO A 26 -21.25 7.75 -25.26
CA PRO A 26 -21.35 8.29 -26.61
C PRO A 26 -19.96 8.76 -27.06
N PRO A 27 -19.58 8.60 -28.34
CA PRO A 27 -18.36 9.21 -28.84
C PRO A 27 -18.50 10.70 -28.60
N ALA A 28 -17.79 11.21 -27.59
CA ALA A 28 -17.67 12.63 -27.39
C ALA A 28 -16.97 13.15 -28.66
N THR A 29 -17.76 13.68 -29.58
CA THR A 29 -17.31 14.59 -30.63
C THR A 29 -16.85 15.87 -29.94
N ALA A 30 -15.78 15.74 -29.15
CA ALA A 30 -15.00 16.86 -28.68
C ALA A 30 -14.34 17.42 -29.94
N ALA A 31 -14.88 18.52 -30.45
CA ALA A 31 -14.15 19.41 -31.33
C ALA A 31 -12.76 19.60 -30.68
N LEU A 32 -11.73 19.07 -31.33
CA LEU A 32 -10.33 19.22 -30.97
C LEU A 32 -9.99 20.71 -31.04
N SER A 33 -10.35 21.45 -30.00
CA SER A 33 -9.87 22.80 -29.80
C SER A 33 -8.36 22.69 -29.63
N ALA A 34 -7.62 23.27 -30.58
CA ALA A 34 -6.17 23.24 -30.61
C ALA A 34 -5.62 23.64 -29.24
N THR A 35 -5.09 22.68 -28.49
CA THR A 35 -4.50 22.93 -27.18
C THR A 35 -3.12 23.54 -27.44
N ILE A 36 -3.01 24.86 -27.29
CA ILE A 36 -1.74 25.56 -27.43
C ILE A 36 -0.97 25.39 -26.12
N VAL A 37 0.04 24.51 -26.13
CA VAL A 37 1.01 24.38 -25.04
C VAL A 37 1.89 25.63 -25.05
N LEU A 38 1.81 26.43 -24.00
CA LEU A 38 2.66 27.63 -23.86
C LEU A 38 4.13 27.21 -23.69
N LYS A 39 5.04 27.97 -24.30
CA LYS A 39 6.48 27.80 -24.10
C LYS A 39 6.80 28.02 -22.61
N PRO A 40 7.56 27.12 -21.95
CA PRO A 40 7.92 27.32 -20.55
C PRO A 40 8.73 28.60 -20.40
N SER A 41 8.20 29.58 -19.67
CA SER A 41 8.96 30.74 -19.22
C SER A 41 9.57 30.41 -17.86
N TYR A 42 10.89 30.23 -17.83
CA TYR A 42 11.63 29.99 -16.59
C TYR A 42 11.68 31.29 -15.77
N GLN A 43 10.94 31.33 -14.66
CA GLN A 43 10.86 32.49 -13.78
C GLN A 43 11.28 32.11 -12.35
N SER A 44 12.58 31.89 -12.15
CA SER A 44 13.17 31.58 -10.82
C SER A 44 13.70 32.81 -10.09
N LYS A 45 13.66 33.99 -10.71
CA LYS A 45 14.42 35.17 -10.27
C LYS A 45 13.93 35.79 -8.95
N ASP A 46 12.72 35.47 -8.50
CA ASP A 46 12.09 36.10 -7.33
C ASP A 46 11.69 35.12 -6.21
N ILE A 47 12.12 33.85 -6.26
CA ILE A 47 11.82 32.87 -5.20
C ILE A 47 13.00 32.82 -4.23
N SER A 48 12.76 33.16 -2.96
CA SER A 48 13.80 33.07 -1.94
C SER A 48 14.17 31.61 -1.65
N PHE A 49 15.37 31.36 -1.13
CA PHE A 49 15.76 30.01 -0.68
C PHE A 49 14.79 29.44 0.37
N SER A 50 14.27 30.31 1.24
CA SER A 50 13.26 29.94 2.24
C SER A 50 11.96 29.45 1.61
N ASP A 51 11.52 30.08 0.52
CA ASP A 51 10.33 29.66 -0.22
C ASP A 51 10.55 28.33 -0.92
N TRP A 52 11.74 28.09 -1.47
CA TRP A 52 12.12 26.79 -2.03
C TRP A 52 12.08 25.68 -0.99
N VAL A 53 12.68 25.89 0.18
CA VAL A 53 12.66 24.91 1.28
C VAL A 53 11.23 24.67 1.76
N SER A 54 10.42 25.71 1.85
CA SER A 54 9.02 25.62 2.27
C SER A 54 8.18 24.83 1.27
N LEU A 55 8.30 25.12 -0.04
CA LEU A 55 7.62 24.39 -1.11
C LEU A 55 8.02 22.92 -1.14
N PHE A 56 9.33 22.64 -1.02
CA PHE A 56 9.84 21.27 -0.98
C PHE A 56 9.34 20.50 0.24
N THR A 57 9.32 21.16 1.40
CA THR A 57 8.81 20.55 2.64
C THR A 57 7.30 20.29 2.52
N LEU A 58 6.52 21.28 2.08
CA LEU A 58 5.07 21.15 1.96
C LEU A 58 4.66 20.09 0.95
N CYS A 59 5.35 20.01 -0.20
CA CYS A 59 5.04 19.00 -1.20
C CYS A 59 5.47 17.60 -0.73
N LEU A 60 6.68 17.42 -0.20
CA LEU A 60 7.15 16.09 0.18
C LEU A 60 6.53 15.56 1.47
N THR A 61 6.02 16.42 2.35
CA THR A 61 5.48 16.01 3.65
C THR A 61 4.40 14.93 3.52
N PRO A 62 3.35 15.07 2.67
CA PRO A 62 2.39 14.01 2.41
C PRO A 62 3.03 12.68 1.98
N LEU A 63 4.04 12.72 1.11
CA LEU A 63 4.75 11.52 0.64
C LEU A 63 5.55 10.87 1.75
N ILE A 64 6.40 11.64 2.44
CA ILE A 64 7.27 11.17 3.52
C ILE A 64 6.42 10.57 4.63
N VAL A 65 5.36 11.27 5.05
CA VAL A 65 4.43 10.76 6.06
C VAL A 65 3.78 9.48 5.55
N HIS A 66 3.29 9.43 4.32
CA HIS A 66 2.69 8.21 3.77
C HIS A 66 3.66 7.01 3.81
N ILE A 67 4.94 7.22 3.48
CA ILE A 67 5.99 6.21 3.51
C ILE A 67 6.31 5.77 4.95
N ILE A 68 6.69 6.72 5.83
CA ILE A 68 7.10 6.44 7.21
C ILE A 68 5.97 5.76 8.00
N VAL A 69 4.73 6.20 7.76
CA VAL A 69 3.55 5.68 8.43
C VAL A 69 3.11 4.34 7.82
N GLY A 70 3.33 4.16 6.53
CA GLY A 70 2.83 3.02 5.74
C GLY A 70 3.72 1.78 5.75
N THR A 71 5.02 1.92 5.96
CA THR A 71 5.96 0.79 5.87
C THR A 71 6.19 0.13 7.24
N PRO A 72 5.76 -1.13 7.44
CA PRO A 72 6.02 -1.88 8.67
C PRO A 72 7.44 -2.48 8.71
N GLU A 73 7.76 -3.13 9.83
CA GLU A 73 8.98 -3.90 9.99
C GLU A 73 9.01 -5.17 9.12
N VAL A 74 10.21 -5.51 8.65
CA VAL A 74 10.46 -6.71 7.84
C VAL A 74 10.93 -7.85 8.73
N VAL A 75 10.27 -9.00 8.61
CA VAL A 75 10.58 -10.23 9.32
C VAL A 75 11.20 -11.24 8.36
N CYS A 76 12.41 -11.73 8.68
CA CYS A 76 13.11 -12.75 7.89
C CYS A 76 12.98 -14.14 8.54
N LEU A 77 12.04 -14.97 8.06
CA LEU A 77 11.74 -16.28 8.67
C LEU A 77 12.64 -17.43 8.19
N SER A 78 13.05 -17.43 6.92
CA SER A 78 13.74 -18.59 6.31
C SER A 78 14.95 -18.22 5.46
N SER A 79 15.29 -16.94 5.40
CA SER A 79 16.40 -16.43 4.60
C SER A 79 17.19 -15.47 5.44
N THR A 80 18.52 -15.59 5.40
CA THR A 80 19.42 -14.64 6.05
C THR A 80 19.07 -13.22 5.61
N ARG A 81 18.97 -12.29 6.56
CA ARG A 81 18.75 -10.85 6.29
C ARG A 81 19.76 -10.29 5.26
N LYS A 82 20.94 -10.90 5.15
CA LYS A 82 21.98 -10.60 4.14
C LYS A 82 21.50 -10.69 2.69
N TYR A 83 20.51 -11.52 2.39
CA TYR A 83 19.95 -11.63 1.03
C TYR A 83 18.92 -10.55 0.70
N LEU A 84 18.47 -9.79 1.71
CA LEU A 84 17.51 -8.72 1.53
C LEU A 84 18.21 -7.40 1.20
N ASN A 85 18.54 -7.23 -0.08
CA ASN A 85 19.09 -5.98 -0.59
C ASN A 85 18.08 -4.82 -0.48
N TRP A 86 18.58 -3.60 -0.30
CA TRP A 86 17.78 -2.38 -0.15
C TRP A 86 16.80 -2.16 -1.32
N HIS A 87 17.20 -2.46 -2.56
CA HIS A 87 16.35 -2.32 -3.75
C HIS A 87 15.11 -3.22 -3.69
N ARG A 88 15.19 -4.35 -2.99
CA ARG A 88 14.04 -5.25 -2.79
C ARG A 88 13.04 -4.70 -1.77
N ARG A 89 13.49 -3.85 -0.85
CA ARG A 89 12.63 -3.14 0.11
C ARG A 89 11.93 -1.94 -0.52
N PHE A 90 12.52 -1.35 -1.56
CA PHE A 90 12.02 -0.14 -2.20
C PHE A 90 10.56 -0.24 -2.67
N CYS A 91 10.15 -1.43 -3.11
CA CYS A 91 8.76 -1.70 -3.51
C CYS A 91 7.71 -1.49 -2.41
N HIS A 92 8.10 -1.50 -1.13
CA HIS A 92 7.18 -1.25 0.00
C HIS A 92 6.97 0.22 0.31
N TYR A 93 7.85 1.08 -0.19
CA TYR A 93 7.66 2.52 -0.10
C TYR A 93 6.71 3.05 -1.18
N ASN A 94 6.29 2.18 -2.10
CA ASN A 94 5.30 2.55 -3.09
C ASN A 94 3.91 2.77 -2.46
N PRO A 95 3.22 3.88 -2.76
CA PRO A 95 1.88 4.16 -2.25
C PRO A 95 0.85 3.06 -2.53
N THR A 96 0.84 2.49 -3.73
CA THR A 96 -0.10 1.42 -4.10
C THR A 96 0.13 0.18 -3.24
N THR A 97 1.39 -0.15 -2.96
CA THR A 97 1.75 -1.24 -2.03
C THR A 97 1.26 -0.96 -0.61
N ILE A 98 1.42 0.26 -0.12
CA ILE A 98 0.97 0.67 1.22
C ILE A 98 -0.56 0.57 1.34
N LEU A 99 -1.29 1.00 0.30
CA LEU A 99 -2.74 0.87 0.25
C LEU A 99 -3.18 -0.59 0.21
N TRP A 100 -2.48 -1.40 -0.58
CA TRP A 100 -2.74 -2.83 -0.64
C TRP A 100 -2.56 -3.50 0.73
N ARG A 101 -1.57 -3.07 1.52
CA ARG A 101 -1.42 -3.53 2.91
C ARG A 101 -2.65 -3.18 3.75
N TYR A 102 -3.13 -1.93 3.71
CA TYR A 102 -4.33 -1.52 4.45
C TYR A 102 -5.55 -2.35 4.03
N PHE A 103 -5.73 -2.53 2.73
CA PHE A 103 -6.75 -3.41 2.17
C PHE A 103 -6.65 -4.83 2.72
N ALA A 104 -5.47 -5.45 2.63
CA ALA A 104 -5.25 -6.85 3.00
C ALA A 104 -5.50 -7.10 4.50
N ILE A 105 -5.10 -6.18 5.38
CA ILE A 105 -5.34 -6.29 6.82
C ILE A 105 -6.84 -6.32 7.11
N VAL A 106 -7.60 -5.39 6.52
CA VAL A 106 -9.04 -5.28 6.77
C VAL A 106 -9.81 -6.42 6.09
N ASP A 107 -9.45 -6.80 4.86
CA ASP A 107 -10.08 -7.91 4.15
C ASP A 107 -9.92 -9.22 4.96
N ARG A 108 -8.73 -9.49 5.49
CA ARG A 108 -8.52 -10.64 6.40
C ARG A 108 -9.35 -10.51 7.66
N ARG A 109 -9.37 -9.34 8.29
CA ARG A 109 -10.17 -9.14 9.51
C ARG A 109 -11.65 -9.41 9.28
N VAL A 110 -12.20 -8.95 8.15
CA VAL A 110 -13.61 -9.12 7.80
C VAL A 110 -13.95 -10.59 7.53
N ARG A 111 -13.00 -11.36 7.00
CA ARG A 111 -13.18 -12.79 6.70
C ARG A 111 -12.85 -13.73 7.87
N GLU A 112 -11.97 -13.35 8.77
CA GLU A 112 -11.57 -14.18 9.91
C GLU A 112 -12.74 -14.34 10.90
N LYS A 113 -13.08 -15.59 11.24
CA LYS A 113 -14.13 -15.91 12.22
C LYS A 113 -13.68 -15.56 13.64
N GLU A 114 -12.42 -15.84 13.96
CA GLU A 114 -11.85 -15.68 15.31
C GLU A 114 -10.51 -14.91 15.27
N TRP A 115 -10.63 -13.58 15.24
CA TRP A 115 -9.48 -12.69 15.13
C TRP A 115 -8.67 -12.62 16.43
N SER A 116 -7.52 -13.28 16.45
CA SER A 116 -6.62 -13.34 17.60
C SER A 116 -5.53 -12.25 17.58
N THR A 117 -4.79 -12.11 18.68
CA THR A 117 -3.59 -11.24 18.75
C THR A 117 -2.46 -11.74 17.84
N ALA A 118 -2.38 -13.05 17.62
CA ALA A 118 -1.45 -13.66 16.68
C ALA A 118 -1.79 -13.30 15.23
N ASP A 119 -3.08 -13.29 14.86
CA ASP A 119 -3.56 -12.86 13.55
C ASP A 119 -3.26 -11.39 13.29
N LEU A 120 -3.45 -10.57 14.32
CA LEU A 120 -3.13 -9.16 14.27
C LEU A 120 -1.63 -8.93 14.01
N ALA A 121 -0.75 -9.62 14.75
CA ALA A 121 0.70 -9.53 14.56
C ALA A 121 1.11 -9.98 13.15
N ALA A 122 0.69 -11.19 12.76
CA ALA A 122 1.08 -11.79 11.49
C ALA A 122 0.54 -11.04 10.27
N SER A 123 -0.66 -10.45 10.37
CA SER A 123 -1.21 -9.63 9.28
C SER A 123 -0.50 -8.29 9.10
N ASN A 124 0.19 -7.79 10.15
CA ASN A 124 0.94 -6.54 10.09
C ASN A 124 2.41 -6.72 9.71
N ALA A 125 2.96 -7.93 9.86
CA ALA A 125 4.34 -8.26 9.54
C ALA A 125 4.58 -8.40 8.03
N LEU A 126 5.78 -8.05 7.57
CA LEU A 126 6.25 -8.33 6.21
C LEU A 126 7.23 -9.47 6.21
N PHE A 127 6.78 -10.62 5.72
CA PHE A 127 7.63 -11.80 5.70
C PHE A 127 8.47 -11.85 4.42
N TRP A 128 9.79 -11.90 4.62
CA TRP A 128 10.76 -12.23 3.59
C TRP A 128 11.11 -13.72 3.67
N THR A 129 10.80 -14.45 2.60
CA THR A 129 11.04 -15.89 2.46
C THR A 129 12.09 -16.17 1.40
N THR A 130 12.49 -17.44 1.25
CA THR A 130 13.37 -17.88 0.16
C THR A 130 12.77 -17.63 -1.23
N ARG A 131 11.43 -17.54 -1.35
CA ARG A 131 10.71 -17.23 -2.59
C ARG A 131 10.47 -15.73 -2.78
N GLY A 132 10.97 -14.90 -1.86
CA GLY A 132 10.76 -13.46 -1.83
C GLY A 132 9.69 -13.03 -0.84
N TRP A 133 9.04 -11.89 -1.12
CA TRP A 133 7.99 -11.36 -0.27
C TRP A 133 6.75 -12.24 -0.31
N ASP A 134 6.28 -12.65 0.86
CA ASP A 134 5.10 -13.48 1.01
C ASP A 134 4.23 -12.94 2.15
N GLY A 135 2.93 -12.92 1.92
CA GLY A 135 1.93 -12.64 2.95
C GLY A 135 0.64 -13.35 2.62
N SER A 136 0.79 -14.57 2.10
CA SER A 136 -0.28 -15.55 2.00
C SER A 136 -0.87 -15.86 3.39
N GLU A 137 -2.10 -16.35 3.41
CA GLU A 137 -2.78 -16.73 4.67
C GLU A 137 -2.07 -17.92 5.31
N GLU A 138 -1.55 -18.83 4.50
CA GLU A 138 -0.75 -19.97 4.93
C GLU A 138 0.52 -19.51 5.65
N LEU A 139 1.21 -18.48 5.15
CA LEU A 139 2.38 -17.93 5.83
C LEU A 139 2.01 -17.20 7.12
N ILE A 140 0.90 -16.46 7.13
CA ILE A 140 0.40 -15.79 8.33
C ILE A 140 0.16 -16.81 9.45
N GLN A 141 -0.47 -17.94 9.14
CA GLN A 141 -0.72 -19.00 10.12
C GLN A 141 0.55 -19.71 10.55
N SER A 142 1.37 -20.15 9.60
CA SER A 142 2.62 -20.85 9.91
C SER A 142 3.66 -19.95 10.59
N SER A 143 3.55 -18.62 10.45
CA SER A 143 4.47 -17.67 11.11
C SER A 143 4.24 -17.57 12.63
N ARG A 144 3.04 -17.91 13.12
CA ARG A 144 2.63 -17.67 14.52
C ARG A 144 3.56 -18.34 15.54
N ILE A 145 4.12 -19.50 15.20
CA ILE A 145 5.06 -20.24 16.07
C ILE A 145 6.40 -19.51 16.27
N TYR A 146 6.74 -18.58 15.36
CA TYR A 146 7.97 -17.78 15.41
C TYR A 146 7.74 -16.42 16.08
N CYS A 147 6.50 -16.08 16.45
CA CYS A 147 6.21 -14.84 17.14
C CYS A 147 6.67 -14.96 18.61
N LEU A 148 7.55 -14.07 19.04
CA LEU A 148 8.10 -14.00 20.40
C LEU A 148 7.28 -13.08 21.30
N LYS A 149 6.61 -12.07 20.73
CA LYS A 149 5.76 -11.13 21.45
C LYS A 149 4.51 -10.84 20.64
N PHE A 150 3.34 -11.13 21.23
CA PHE A 150 2.05 -10.72 20.69
C PHE A 150 1.64 -9.34 21.22
N PRO A 151 0.82 -8.58 20.47
CA PRO A 151 0.12 -7.43 21.01
C PRO A 151 -0.79 -7.83 22.18
N ASP A 152 -0.94 -6.94 23.17
CA ASP A 152 -1.76 -7.21 24.36
C ASP A 152 -3.26 -7.38 24.03
N LYS A 153 -3.72 -6.77 22.93
CA LYS A 153 -5.13 -6.76 22.51
C LYS A 153 -5.25 -7.05 21.02
N PRO A 154 -6.35 -7.68 20.57
CA PRO A 154 -6.61 -7.97 19.16
C PRO A 154 -7.01 -6.72 18.34
N ARG A 155 -6.77 -5.51 18.89
CA ARG A 155 -7.00 -4.20 18.28
C ARG A 155 -5.90 -3.25 18.70
N ALA A 156 -5.62 -2.27 17.84
CA ALA A 156 -4.70 -1.17 18.13
C ALA A 156 -5.19 -0.38 19.36
N THR A 157 -4.27 0.01 20.23
CA THR A 157 -4.60 0.86 21.38
C THR A 157 -4.78 2.32 20.93
N ILE A 158 -5.77 3.00 21.52
CA ILE A 158 -6.16 4.38 21.15
C ILE A 158 -5.03 5.39 21.40
N PHE A 159 -4.05 5.07 22.25
CA PHE A 159 -2.89 5.93 22.52
C PHE A 159 -1.56 5.30 22.05
N SER A 160 -1.61 4.50 20.98
CA SER A 160 -0.40 3.92 20.36
C SER A 160 0.30 4.91 19.42
N LYS A 161 1.56 4.59 19.07
CA LYS A 161 2.27 5.24 17.95
C LYS A 161 1.45 5.20 16.66
N ASN A 162 0.74 4.11 16.40
CA ASN A 162 -0.11 3.96 15.21
C ASN A 162 -1.34 4.86 15.21
N PHE A 163 -1.88 5.20 16.38
CA PHE A 163 -2.94 6.19 16.49
C PHE A 163 -2.43 7.58 16.06
N VAL A 164 -1.30 8.03 16.60
CA VAL A 164 -0.69 9.33 16.23
C VAL A 164 -0.41 9.38 14.73
N LYS A 165 0.19 8.32 14.18
CA LYS A 165 0.43 8.16 12.73
C LYS A 165 -0.86 8.31 11.92
N THR A 166 -1.96 7.72 12.41
CA THR A 166 -3.27 7.80 11.75
C THR A 166 -3.85 9.21 11.81
N VAL A 167 -3.79 9.88 12.97
CA VAL A 167 -4.23 11.28 13.11
C VAL A 167 -3.50 12.18 12.14
N VAL A 168 -2.17 12.07 12.04
CA VAL A 168 -1.37 12.87 11.10
C VAL A 168 -1.82 12.65 9.65
N VAL A 169 -1.96 11.38 9.23
CA VAL A 169 -2.43 11.05 7.86
C VAL A 169 -3.86 11.55 7.62
N THR A 170 -4.73 11.47 8.62
CA THR A 170 -6.10 11.96 8.52
C THR A 170 -6.15 13.47 8.35
N THR A 171 -5.43 14.22 9.19
CA THR A 171 -5.35 15.68 9.07
C THR A 171 -4.80 16.09 7.70
N GLN A 172 -3.74 15.44 7.23
CA GLN A 172 -3.17 15.70 5.91
C GLN A 172 -4.12 15.37 4.77
N GLY A 173 -4.93 14.32 4.88
CA GLY A 173 -5.88 13.94 3.84
C GLY A 173 -7.16 14.76 3.82
N VAL A 174 -7.59 15.33 4.96
CA VAL A 174 -8.81 16.16 5.03
C VAL A 174 -8.60 17.51 4.35
N GLN A 175 -7.44 18.14 4.52
CA GLN A 175 -7.12 19.43 3.89
C GLN A 175 -7.37 19.46 2.36
N PRO A 176 -6.80 18.55 1.55
CA PRO A 176 -7.03 18.52 0.11
C PRO A 176 -8.46 18.16 -0.28
N ILE A 177 -9.22 17.44 0.56
CA ILE A 177 -10.66 17.22 0.32
C ILE A 177 -11.41 18.55 0.42
N MET A 178 -11.13 19.35 1.45
CA MET A 178 -11.77 20.66 1.61
C MET A 178 -11.47 21.57 0.43
N ASP A 179 -10.23 21.55 -0.07
CA ASP A 179 -9.83 22.31 -1.25
C ASP A 179 -10.54 21.83 -2.53
N LEU A 180 -10.68 20.50 -2.71
CA LEU A 180 -11.41 19.91 -3.83
C LEU A 180 -12.90 20.28 -3.80
N LEU A 181 -13.53 20.27 -2.63
CA LEU A 181 -14.93 20.65 -2.46
C LEU A 181 -15.18 22.12 -2.80
N GLN A 182 -14.26 23.01 -2.41
CA GLN A 182 -14.31 24.42 -2.79
C GLN A 182 -14.21 24.59 -4.31
N GLY A 183 -13.35 23.81 -4.97
CA GLY A 183 -13.24 23.80 -6.43
C GLY A 183 -14.51 23.35 -7.15
N ILE A 184 -15.22 22.35 -6.61
CA ILE A 184 -16.49 21.85 -7.17
C ILE A 184 -17.60 22.91 -7.08
N ASN A 185 -17.62 23.72 -6.02
CA ASN A 185 -18.61 24.77 -5.81
C ASN A 185 -18.44 26.00 -6.73
N GLY A 186 -17.64 25.88 -7.80
CA GLY A 186 -17.43 26.94 -8.79
C GLY A 186 -16.42 28.00 -8.36
N ASN A 187 -15.71 27.80 -7.25
CA ASN A 187 -14.62 28.68 -6.85
C ASN A 187 -13.39 28.37 -7.72
N THR A 188 -13.20 29.16 -8.79
CA THR A 188 -12.13 28.99 -9.80
C THR A 188 -10.71 29.15 -9.24
N VAL A 189 -10.60 29.53 -7.96
CA VAL A 189 -9.35 29.63 -7.19
C VAL A 189 -8.60 28.29 -7.15
N PHE A 190 -9.28 27.14 -7.16
CA PHE A 190 -8.59 25.86 -7.14
C PHE A 190 -7.81 25.58 -8.44
N MET A 191 -8.43 25.80 -9.60
CA MET A 191 -7.80 25.54 -10.90
C MET A 191 -6.72 26.57 -11.25
N SER A 192 -6.90 27.83 -10.82
CA SER A 192 -5.93 28.90 -11.06
C SER A 192 -4.69 28.79 -10.14
N ASN A 193 -4.83 28.15 -8.97
CA ASN A 193 -3.76 27.99 -7.98
C ASN A 193 -3.31 26.53 -7.82
N VAL A 194 -3.22 25.76 -8.91
CA VAL A 194 -2.51 24.47 -8.88
C VAL A 194 -1.01 24.77 -8.84
N ALA A 195 -0.51 25.05 -7.64
CA ALA A 195 0.90 25.25 -7.36
C ALA A 195 1.60 23.90 -7.07
N LEU A 196 2.93 23.91 -7.09
CA LEU A 196 3.77 22.73 -6.90
C LEU A 196 3.58 22.06 -5.52
N ASP A 197 3.13 22.82 -4.53
CA ASP A 197 2.78 22.33 -3.20
C ASP A 197 1.63 21.31 -3.20
N LYS A 198 0.78 21.29 -4.25
CA LYS A 198 -0.34 20.36 -4.38
C LYS A 198 -0.01 19.06 -5.10
N ILE A 199 1.26 18.83 -5.48
CA ILE A 199 1.73 17.65 -6.25
C ILE A 199 1.64 16.31 -5.51
N PHE A 200 1.21 16.29 -4.24
CA PHE A 200 0.91 15.06 -3.51
C PHE A 200 -0.48 15.03 -2.89
N PHE A 201 -1.39 15.92 -3.33
CA PHE A 201 -2.76 16.00 -2.80
C PHE A 201 -3.55 14.69 -2.94
N PRO A 202 -3.63 14.05 -4.13
CA PRO A 202 -4.25 12.75 -4.30
C PRO A 202 -3.65 11.68 -3.39
N LEU A 203 -2.34 11.71 -3.14
CA LEU A 203 -1.70 10.77 -2.22
C LEU A 203 -2.18 10.97 -0.77
N ALA A 204 -2.31 12.23 -0.34
CA ALA A 204 -2.88 12.57 0.96
C ALA A 204 -4.35 12.14 1.09
N VAL A 205 -5.19 12.39 0.07
CA VAL A 205 -6.60 11.96 0.03
C VAL A 205 -6.71 10.44 0.12
N ILE A 206 -5.93 9.72 -0.68
CA ILE A 206 -5.91 8.25 -0.66
C ILE A 206 -5.34 7.73 0.66
N GLY A 207 -4.46 8.48 1.32
CA GLY A 207 -3.98 8.20 2.67
C GLY A 207 -5.11 8.02 3.69
N LEU A 208 -6.27 8.66 3.50
CA LEU A 208 -7.45 8.50 4.37
C LEU A 208 -7.98 7.07 4.39
N VAL A 209 -7.73 6.28 3.34
CA VAL A 209 -8.08 4.85 3.30
C VAL A 209 -7.41 4.07 4.43
N ARG A 210 -6.30 4.59 5.00
CA ARG A 210 -5.69 4.05 6.23
C ARG A 210 -6.68 3.97 7.40
N LEU A 211 -7.68 4.86 7.48
CA LEU A 211 -8.67 4.88 8.56
C LEU A 211 -9.44 3.56 8.66
N PHE A 212 -9.70 2.89 7.54
CA PHE A 212 -10.35 1.58 7.56
C PHE A 212 -9.49 0.52 8.28
N ALA A 213 -8.16 0.60 8.15
CA ALA A 213 -7.22 -0.33 8.77
C ALA A 213 -6.76 0.08 10.17
N ALA A 214 -6.96 1.34 10.56
CA ALA A 214 -6.45 1.91 11.81
C ALA A 214 -6.72 1.07 13.07
N PRO A 215 -7.91 0.46 13.27
CA PRO A 215 -8.16 -0.38 14.45
C PRO A 215 -7.32 -1.66 14.52
N TRP A 216 -6.69 -2.05 13.42
CA TRP A 216 -5.90 -3.29 13.29
C TRP A 216 -4.47 -3.04 12.83
N LEU A 217 -4.02 -1.79 12.85
CA LEU A 217 -2.62 -1.44 12.57
C LEU A 217 -1.83 -1.47 13.88
N THR A 218 -0.87 -2.40 13.97
CA THR A 218 0.02 -2.52 15.11
C THR A 218 1.47 -2.68 14.68
N GLU A 219 2.38 -2.24 15.54
CA GLU A 219 3.84 -2.47 15.46
C GLU A 219 4.33 -3.16 16.75
N ASP A 220 3.41 -3.54 17.65
CA ASP A 220 3.73 -4.11 18.95
C ASP A 220 3.85 -5.64 18.87
N TYR A 221 4.71 -6.14 17.98
CA TYR A 221 5.01 -7.56 17.84
C TYR A 221 6.50 -7.78 17.59
N PHE A 222 6.99 -8.98 17.89
CA PHE A 222 8.38 -9.35 17.63
C PHE A 222 8.45 -10.80 17.15
N TYR A 223 9.24 -11.06 16.12
CA TYR A 223 9.45 -12.40 15.55
C TYR A 223 10.88 -12.85 15.74
N ALA A 224 11.07 -14.14 15.97
CA ALA A 224 12.39 -14.76 15.97
C ALA A 224 12.94 -14.72 14.53
N GLU A 225 14.01 -13.94 14.32
CA GLU A 225 14.72 -13.99 13.05
C GLU A 225 15.60 -15.24 12.98
N HIS A 226 15.68 -15.83 11.79
CA HIS A 226 16.62 -16.92 11.54
C HIS A 226 18.03 -16.33 11.46
N GLU A 227 18.68 -16.14 12.62
CA GLU A 227 20.12 -15.90 12.65
C GLU A 227 20.83 -17.20 12.25
N ASP A 228 21.68 -17.09 11.22
CA ASP A 228 22.58 -18.15 10.79
C ASP A 228 23.44 -18.57 11.99
N ARG A 229 22.99 -19.61 12.70
CA ARG A 229 23.68 -20.26 13.84
C ARG A 229 25.10 -20.78 13.49
N SER A 230 25.58 -20.55 12.28
CA SER A 230 26.79 -21.10 11.70
C SER A 230 28.02 -20.20 11.74
N THR A 231 27.95 -18.97 12.27
CA THR A 231 29.16 -18.13 12.47
C THR A 231 29.64 -18.06 13.92
N THR A 232 30.53 -19.01 14.23
CA THR A 232 31.67 -18.89 15.16
C THR A 232 31.42 -19.13 16.67
N PRO A 233 31.79 -20.32 17.21
CA PRO A 233 31.87 -20.58 18.65
C PRO A 233 32.97 -19.80 19.39
N ALA A 234 33.90 -19.15 18.68
CA ALA A 234 35.15 -18.67 19.27
C ALA A 234 35.12 -17.26 19.90
N LEU A 235 34.02 -16.50 19.79
CA LEU A 235 33.93 -15.16 20.41
C LEU A 235 32.90 -15.03 21.54
N LYS A 236 32.24 -16.13 21.95
CA LYS A 236 31.34 -16.11 23.11
C LYS A 236 32.06 -16.28 24.46
N GLN A 237 33.38 -16.46 24.48
CA GLN A 237 34.14 -16.67 25.73
C GLN A 237 34.77 -15.39 26.31
N ARG A 238 34.75 -14.24 25.61
CA ARG A 238 35.42 -13.02 26.10
C ARG A 238 34.49 -11.94 26.68
N THR A 239 33.19 -12.16 26.67
CA THR A 239 32.20 -11.30 27.34
C THR A 239 31.55 -12.00 28.54
N ALA A 240 32.29 -12.91 29.20
CA ALA A 240 31.86 -13.58 30.43
C ALA A 240 32.25 -12.82 31.70
N ARG A 241 32.27 -11.48 31.66
CA ARG A 241 32.58 -10.66 32.85
C ARG A 241 31.85 -9.32 32.88
N SER A 242 30.56 -9.33 32.58
CA SER A 242 29.61 -8.42 33.23
C SER A 242 28.19 -8.87 32.93
N GLN A 243 27.40 -9.03 33.99
CA GLN A 243 25.98 -9.38 34.03
C GLN A 243 25.64 -10.87 33.89
N THR A 244 25.46 -11.46 35.07
CA THR A 244 24.67 -12.64 35.39
C THR A 244 23.22 -12.44 34.94
N ILE A 245 22.94 -12.62 33.65
CA ILE A 245 21.60 -12.94 33.17
C ILE A 245 21.61 -14.46 32.92
N PRO A 246 20.79 -15.25 33.63
CA PRO A 246 20.78 -16.70 33.45
C PRO A 246 20.44 -17.02 31.99
N ASN A 247 21.04 -18.09 31.48
CA ASN A 247 20.79 -18.72 30.18
C ASN A 247 19.31 -19.12 29.99
N ILE A 248 18.42 -18.14 29.85
CA ILE A 248 16.97 -18.26 29.58
C ILE A 248 16.71 -17.81 28.13
N LEU A 249 17.46 -18.34 27.16
CA LEU A 249 17.11 -18.11 25.76
C LEU A 249 17.51 -19.29 24.87
N GLU A 250 17.18 -20.51 25.31
CA GLU A 250 16.39 -21.33 24.40
C GLU A 250 15.12 -20.50 24.18
N ALA A 251 15.03 -19.81 23.05
CA ALA A 251 13.85 -19.04 22.70
C ALA A 251 12.67 -20.00 22.77
N ARG A 252 11.93 -19.97 23.90
CA ARG A 252 10.68 -20.67 24.08
C ARG A 252 9.76 -20.10 23.03
N THR A 253 9.76 -20.72 21.86
CA THR A 253 8.76 -20.47 20.83
C THR A 253 7.41 -20.72 21.48
N THR A 254 6.40 -19.96 21.09
CA THR A 254 5.03 -20.07 21.62
C THR A 254 4.48 -21.50 21.53
N SER A 255 5.00 -22.29 20.59
CA SER A 255 4.83 -23.75 20.50
C SER A 255 5.26 -24.49 21.77
N SER A 256 6.41 -24.16 22.37
CA SER A 256 6.89 -24.77 23.62
C SER A 256 6.08 -24.39 24.86
N MET A 257 5.31 -23.28 24.79
CA MET A 257 4.42 -22.82 25.86
C MET A 257 3.00 -23.40 25.76
N GLY A 258 2.70 -24.22 24.74
CA GLY A 258 1.35 -24.78 24.53
C GLY A 258 0.29 -23.72 24.21
N LEU A 259 0.70 -22.52 23.78
CA LEU A 259 -0.20 -21.41 23.44
C LEU A 259 -0.78 -21.51 22.03
N VAL A 260 -0.29 -22.45 21.22
CA VAL A 260 -0.77 -22.70 19.85
C VAL A 260 -1.32 -24.11 19.81
N ASP A 261 -2.64 -24.23 19.63
CA ASP A 261 -3.31 -25.52 19.51
C ASP A 261 -2.89 -26.18 18.18
N PRO A 262 -2.34 -27.41 18.19
CA PRO A 262 -2.04 -28.14 16.95
C PRO A 262 -3.30 -28.47 16.12
N ALA A 263 -4.52 -28.27 16.62
CA ALA A 263 -5.73 -28.38 15.79
C ALA A 263 -5.92 -27.21 14.80
N ASP A 264 -5.14 -26.12 14.92
CA ASP A 264 -5.26 -24.89 14.11
C ASP A 264 -4.65 -24.97 12.69
N TYR A 265 -4.19 -26.15 12.24
CA TYR A 265 -3.51 -26.31 10.93
C TYR A 265 -4.43 -26.27 9.69
N ALA A 266 -5.73 -26.08 9.84
CA ALA A 266 -6.67 -26.02 8.72
C ALA A 266 -7.03 -24.55 8.37
N PRO A 267 -6.30 -23.88 7.47
CA PRO A 267 -6.56 -22.48 7.12
C PRO A 267 -7.99 -22.21 6.69
N GLU A 268 -8.55 -23.14 5.91
CA GLU A 268 -9.88 -23.02 5.32
C GLU A 268 -11.01 -23.05 6.35
N ALA A 269 -10.78 -23.63 7.53
CA ALA A 269 -11.78 -23.66 8.59
C ALA A 269 -11.96 -22.29 9.27
N ARG A 270 -10.91 -21.47 9.27
CA ARG A 270 -10.83 -20.23 10.08
C ARG A 270 -11.36 -18.99 9.37
N PHE A 271 -11.12 -18.90 8.06
CA PHE A 271 -11.62 -17.80 7.24
C PHE A 271 -12.98 -18.14 6.61
N HIS A 272 -13.84 -17.14 6.48
CA HIS A 272 -14.94 -17.18 5.53
C HIS A 272 -14.37 -17.26 4.09
N PRO A 273 -15.07 -17.92 3.17
CA PRO A 273 -14.65 -17.97 1.77
C PRO A 273 -14.50 -16.55 1.22
N VAL A 274 -13.57 -16.36 0.28
CA VAL A 274 -13.33 -15.07 -0.43
C VAL A 274 -14.61 -14.46 -0.93
N ASN A 275 -15.46 -15.32 -1.48
CA ASN A 275 -16.71 -14.97 -2.12
C ASN A 275 -17.84 -14.71 -1.12
N SER A 276 -17.53 -14.64 0.17
CA SER A 276 -18.46 -14.14 1.18
C SER A 276 -18.89 -12.71 0.85
N TRP A 277 -20.18 -12.44 1.06
CA TRP A 277 -20.77 -11.13 0.82
C TRP A 277 -20.06 -10.02 1.63
N ARG A 278 -19.55 -10.36 2.83
CA ARG A 278 -18.81 -9.45 3.71
C ARG A 278 -17.51 -8.95 3.06
N GLY A 279 -16.72 -9.88 2.51
CA GLY A 279 -15.49 -9.53 1.79
C GLY A 279 -15.80 -8.68 0.56
N ARG A 280 -16.80 -9.07 -0.25
CA ARG A 280 -17.22 -8.30 -1.43
C ARG A 280 -17.69 -6.89 -1.08
N PHE A 281 -18.50 -6.74 -0.04
CA PHE A 281 -18.99 -5.45 0.42
C PHE A 281 -17.84 -4.53 0.85
N PHE A 282 -16.91 -5.03 1.67
CA PHE A 282 -15.75 -4.26 2.09
C PHE A 282 -14.89 -3.83 0.91
N ARG A 283 -14.59 -4.74 -0.03
CA ARG A 283 -13.82 -4.45 -1.25
C ARG A 283 -14.43 -3.32 -2.08
N VAL A 284 -15.76 -3.31 -2.25
CA VAL A 284 -16.46 -2.23 -2.94
C VAL A 284 -16.28 -0.91 -2.20
N ILE A 285 -16.52 -0.89 -0.88
CA ILE A 285 -16.32 0.31 -0.05
C ILE A 285 -14.89 0.84 -0.15
N PHE A 286 -13.91 -0.04 -0.12
CA PHE A 286 -12.49 0.33 -0.22
C PHE A 286 -12.15 0.97 -1.58
N LEU A 287 -12.77 0.50 -2.66
CA LEU A 287 -12.54 1.01 -4.02
C LEU A 287 -13.22 2.36 -4.29
N ILE A 288 -14.36 2.67 -3.64
CA ILE A 288 -15.11 3.91 -3.83
C ILE A 288 -14.22 5.18 -3.77
N PRO A 289 -13.43 5.44 -2.71
CA PRO A 289 -12.63 6.66 -2.64
C PRO A 289 -11.58 6.77 -3.75
N ILE A 290 -10.98 5.64 -4.16
CA ILE A 290 -10.00 5.60 -5.25
C ILE A 290 -10.69 5.89 -6.59
N SER A 291 -11.86 5.30 -6.82
CA SER A 291 -12.67 5.52 -8.02
C SER A 291 -13.21 6.94 -8.12
N ILE A 292 -13.67 7.54 -7.01
CA ILE A 292 -14.10 8.94 -6.95
C ILE A 292 -12.94 9.85 -7.33
N LEU A 293 -11.76 9.66 -6.72
CA LEU A 293 -10.61 10.50 -7.00
C LEU A 293 -10.10 10.35 -8.44
N TRP A 294 -10.16 9.14 -9.00
CA TRP A 294 -9.87 8.89 -10.41
C TRP A 294 -10.87 9.57 -11.34
N ALA A 295 -12.18 9.48 -11.04
CA ALA A 295 -13.22 10.16 -11.81
C ALA A 295 -13.05 11.69 -11.74
N ILE A 296 -12.72 12.23 -10.57
CA ILE A 296 -12.35 13.64 -10.41
C ILE A 296 -11.18 13.98 -11.34
N CYS A 297 -10.10 13.20 -11.32
CA CYS A 297 -8.96 13.43 -12.21
C CYS A 297 -9.37 13.45 -13.69
N ILE A 298 -10.23 12.53 -14.14
CA ILE A 298 -10.78 12.52 -15.51
C ILE A 298 -11.60 13.77 -15.79
N MET A 299 -12.51 14.15 -14.89
CA MET A 299 -13.31 15.37 -15.07
C MET A 299 -12.42 16.60 -15.24
N TYR A 300 -11.33 16.68 -14.48
CA TYR A 300 -10.34 17.73 -14.64
C TYR A 300 -9.57 17.62 -15.96
N THR A 301 -9.43 16.44 -16.60
CA THR A 301 -8.77 16.33 -17.91
C THR A 301 -9.59 16.89 -19.08
N ILE A 302 -10.92 16.87 -18.99
CA ILE A 302 -11.80 17.32 -20.07
C ILE A 302 -11.70 18.85 -20.17
N PRO A 303 -11.25 19.42 -21.31
CA PRO A 303 -11.17 20.86 -21.47
C PRO A 303 -12.57 21.47 -21.30
N GLY A 304 -12.69 22.45 -20.41
CA GLY A 304 -13.95 23.13 -20.17
C GLY A 304 -14.51 23.71 -21.48
N ARG A 305 -15.82 23.55 -21.70
CA ARG A 305 -16.52 23.94 -22.94
C ARG A 305 -16.50 25.45 -23.25
N LYS A 306 -15.88 26.26 -22.39
CA LYS A 306 -15.88 27.73 -22.47
C LYS A 306 -14.43 28.25 -22.52
N GLY A 307 -13.96 28.52 -23.73
CA GLY A 307 -12.75 29.31 -23.99
C GLY A 307 -11.47 28.49 -24.08
N GLY A 308 -10.58 28.90 -24.99
CA GLY A 308 -9.25 28.32 -25.16
C GLY A 308 -8.39 28.55 -23.91
N MET A 309 -8.46 27.61 -22.97
CA MET A 309 -7.58 27.61 -21.81
C MET A 309 -6.19 27.12 -22.24
N HIS A 310 -5.19 27.98 -22.08
CA HIS A 310 -3.80 27.58 -22.18
C HIS A 310 -3.46 26.65 -21.01
N LEU A 311 -3.08 25.41 -21.33
CA LEU A 311 -2.69 24.42 -20.33
C LEU A 311 -1.20 24.60 -20.01
N ALA A 312 -0.88 24.96 -18.77
CA ALA A 312 0.50 24.98 -18.31
C ALA A 312 1.10 23.56 -18.40
N THR A 313 2.35 23.44 -18.88
CA THR A 313 3.04 22.15 -19.00
C THR A 313 3.09 21.39 -17.68
N THR A 314 3.35 22.08 -16.56
CA THR A 314 3.36 21.50 -15.21
C THR A 314 2.04 20.81 -14.88
N TYR A 315 0.92 21.42 -15.26
CA TYR A 315 -0.41 20.89 -15.00
C TYR A 315 -0.74 19.68 -15.90
N LEU A 316 -0.26 19.67 -17.14
CA LEU A 316 -0.34 18.49 -18.01
C LEU A 316 0.44 17.30 -17.40
N LEU A 317 1.68 17.55 -16.97
CA LEU A 317 2.54 16.56 -16.34
C LEU A 317 1.91 16.00 -15.05
N PHE A 318 1.37 16.88 -14.20
CA PHE A 318 0.60 16.52 -13.01
C PHE A 318 -0.56 15.58 -13.37
N ARG A 319 -1.39 15.94 -14.36
CA ARG A 319 -2.52 15.12 -14.81
C ARG A 319 -2.08 13.73 -15.25
N ILE A 320 -1.04 13.63 -16.09
CA ILE A 320 -0.53 12.34 -16.58
C ILE A 320 -0.05 11.47 -15.42
N PHE A 321 0.67 12.07 -14.47
CA PHE A 321 1.19 11.37 -13.30
C PHE A 321 0.08 10.73 -12.48
N TYR A 322 -0.95 11.49 -12.08
CA TYR A 322 -2.04 10.94 -11.26
C TYR A 322 -2.94 9.99 -12.02
N MET A 323 -3.23 10.28 -13.29
CA MET A 323 -4.00 9.35 -14.11
C MET A 323 -3.30 8.01 -14.19
N SER A 324 -1.97 8.00 -14.37
CA SER A 324 -1.16 6.77 -14.39
C SER A 324 -1.17 6.07 -13.03
N LEU A 325 -0.93 6.81 -11.94
CA LEU A 325 -0.89 6.27 -10.57
C LEU A 325 -2.25 5.68 -10.14
N LEU A 326 -3.34 6.42 -10.32
CA LEU A 326 -4.69 6.02 -9.95
C LEU A 326 -5.21 4.90 -10.84
N SER A 327 -4.98 4.96 -12.15
CA SER A 327 -5.39 3.88 -13.06
C SER A 327 -4.62 2.59 -12.75
N GLY A 328 -3.32 2.67 -12.49
CA GLY A 328 -2.52 1.51 -12.06
C GLY A 328 -3.01 0.93 -10.74
N THR A 329 -3.31 1.80 -9.77
CA THR A 329 -3.86 1.40 -8.46
C THR A 329 -5.22 0.73 -8.61
N LEU A 330 -6.16 1.33 -9.35
CA LEU A 330 -7.47 0.77 -9.62
C LEU A 330 -7.37 -0.56 -10.37
N PHE A 331 -6.56 -0.61 -11.43
CA PHE A 331 -6.35 -1.83 -12.22
C PHE A 331 -5.86 -2.96 -11.33
N ILE A 332 -4.86 -2.71 -10.49
CA ILE A 332 -4.36 -3.70 -9.52
C ILE A 332 -5.50 -4.16 -8.60
N HIS A 333 -6.21 -3.25 -7.95
CA HIS A 333 -7.24 -3.64 -6.98
C HIS A 333 -8.40 -4.39 -7.64
N VAL A 334 -8.87 -3.94 -8.81
CA VAL A 334 -9.92 -4.60 -9.59
C VAL A 334 -9.46 -5.96 -10.11
N TYR A 335 -8.23 -6.07 -10.59
CA TYR A 335 -7.66 -7.33 -11.06
C TYR A 335 -7.64 -8.38 -9.94
N TYR A 336 -7.16 -8.02 -8.75
CA TYR A 336 -7.16 -8.92 -7.61
C TYR A 336 -8.56 -9.18 -7.05
N PHE A 337 -9.47 -8.21 -7.17
CA PHE A 337 -10.88 -8.40 -6.83
C PHE A 337 -11.53 -9.49 -7.70
N ILE A 338 -11.24 -9.50 -8.99
CA ILE A 338 -11.79 -10.48 -9.96
C ILE A 338 -11.10 -11.83 -9.84
N ARG A 339 -9.77 -11.88 -9.66
CA ARG A 339 -9.01 -13.13 -9.74
C ARG A 339 -9.19 -14.06 -8.53
N ASP A 340 -9.97 -13.67 -7.51
CA ASP A 340 -10.23 -14.48 -6.31
C ASP A 340 -8.95 -15.10 -5.70
N ALA A 341 -7.82 -14.40 -5.83
CA ALA A 341 -6.49 -15.00 -5.67
C ALA A 341 -6.12 -15.21 -4.20
N GLN A 342 -6.68 -16.26 -3.59
CA GLN A 342 -6.46 -16.71 -2.22
C GLN A 342 -5.00 -17.01 -1.85
N ARG A 343 -4.10 -17.13 -2.83
CA ARG A 343 -2.75 -17.69 -2.62
C ARG A 343 -1.62 -16.76 -3.06
N GLN A 344 -1.92 -15.51 -3.40
CA GLN A 344 -0.92 -14.64 -4.00
C GLN A 344 -0.38 -13.63 -2.98
N PRO A 345 0.93 -13.31 -3.06
CA PRO A 345 1.67 -12.60 -2.03
C PRO A 345 1.12 -11.20 -1.76
N LEU A 346 1.46 -10.65 -0.60
CA LEU A 346 1.07 -9.34 -0.07
C LEU A 346 1.34 -8.14 -1.02
N PHE A 347 1.87 -8.35 -2.23
CA PHE A 347 2.41 -7.29 -3.08
C PHE A 347 2.13 -7.48 -4.58
N PRO A 348 1.05 -6.88 -5.11
CA PRO A 348 0.78 -6.77 -6.55
C PRO A 348 1.92 -6.13 -7.36
N ALA A 349 2.62 -5.20 -6.72
CA ALA A 349 3.69 -4.39 -7.29
C ALA A 349 4.90 -5.20 -7.76
N LEU A 350 5.12 -6.40 -7.22
CA LEU A 350 6.31 -7.22 -7.53
C LEU A 350 6.10 -8.25 -8.64
N PHE A 351 4.84 -8.58 -8.97
CA PHE A 351 4.53 -9.79 -9.73
C PHE A 351 4.15 -9.54 -11.20
N LEU A 352 3.68 -8.35 -11.56
CA LEU A 352 3.41 -8.05 -12.97
C LEU A 352 4.62 -7.31 -13.57
N PRO A 353 5.20 -7.79 -14.70
CA PRO A 353 6.23 -7.06 -15.43
C PRO A 353 5.76 -5.64 -15.79
N VAL A 354 4.47 -5.49 -16.09
CA VAL A 354 3.80 -4.22 -16.34
C VAL A 354 3.79 -3.32 -15.10
N THR A 355 3.54 -3.85 -13.91
CA THR A 355 3.63 -3.05 -12.68
C THR A 355 5.05 -2.70 -12.35
N ARG A 356 6.04 -3.57 -12.62
CA ARG A 356 7.47 -3.23 -12.49
C ARG A 356 7.88 -2.11 -13.44
N SER A 357 7.41 -2.12 -14.69
CA SER A 357 7.70 -1.04 -15.65
C SER A 357 6.98 0.25 -15.27
N ILE A 358 5.70 0.20 -14.86
CA ILE A 358 4.96 1.37 -14.37
C ILE A 358 5.60 1.90 -13.09
N LEU A 359 6.04 1.04 -12.18
CA LEU A 359 6.74 1.40 -10.95
C LEU A 359 8.12 1.92 -11.23
N ALA A 360 8.87 1.35 -12.17
CA ALA A 360 10.16 1.88 -12.58
C ALA A 360 10.00 3.25 -13.23
N SER A 361 8.99 3.44 -14.08
CA SER A 361 8.66 4.73 -14.69
C SER A 361 8.19 5.74 -13.65
N LEU A 362 7.34 5.36 -12.70
CA LEU A 362 6.90 6.21 -11.59
C LEU A 362 8.09 6.53 -10.67
N SER A 363 8.93 5.55 -10.34
CA SER A 363 10.09 5.73 -9.46
C SER A 363 11.19 6.57 -10.12
N LEU A 364 11.43 6.39 -11.42
CA LEU A 364 12.30 7.25 -12.23
C LEU A 364 11.73 8.66 -12.33
N TRP A 365 10.41 8.79 -12.45
CA TRP A 365 9.74 10.09 -12.35
C TRP A 365 9.91 10.71 -10.96
N TYR A 366 9.70 9.95 -9.89
CA TYR A 366 9.91 10.38 -8.51
C TYR A 366 11.36 10.82 -8.26
N LEU A 367 12.34 10.10 -8.83
CA LEU A 367 13.77 10.42 -8.78
C LEU A 367 14.18 11.56 -9.72
N PHE A 368 13.37 11.89 -10.72
CA PHE A 368 13.59 13.06 -11.58
C PHE A 368 13.10 14.36 -10.91
N TRP A 369 12.19 14.24 -9.94
CA TRP A 369 11.63 15.36 -9.18
C TRP A 369 12.27 15.56 -7.79
N LEU A 370 12.94 14.55 -7.24
CA LEU A 370 13.87 14.65 -6.10
C LEU A 370 15.26 15.03 -6.59
#